data_AF-A0AAV4WSI2-F1
#
_entry.id   AF-A0AAV4WSI2-F1
#
_cell.length_a   1.000
_cell.length_b   1.000
_cell.length_c   1.000
_cell.angle_alpha   90.00
_cell.angle_beta   90.00
_cell.angle_gamma   90.00
#
_symmetry.space_group_name_H-M   'P 1'
#
loop_
_entity.id
_entity.type
_entity.pdbx_description
1 polymer ?
#
loop_
_entity_poly.entity_id
_entity_poly.type
_entity_poly.pdbx_seq_one_letter_code
_entity_poly.pdbx_strand_id
1 'polypeptide(L)'
;MKKNTDQYVQVCYDSIALFLCIHIIHRYQVLMHKRDVPALDKYWETLLQIFWPRFEYILQLNIESIRDCDPQKFTNIDKRPHYRYAEFSAAIVGINENFPSERVARLLAALQVEVENFILRMAAEFPDHKDQLIFQINNYDMMLNVLLERTKEDSRESESFKDLLNARILEYVEEILSPYFGGMMTFVKECEKYLERGQMENLKTEAGIKTNLIFILI
;
A
#
# COMPACT_ATOMS: atom_id res chain seq x y z
N MET A 1 10.40 21.60 33.93
CA MET A 1 9.91 20.32 33.33
C MET A 1 9.60 20.47 31.85
N LYS A 2 8.68 21.38 31.43
CA LYS A 2 8.35 21.66 30.01
C LYS A 2 9.56 21.80 29.08
N LYS A 3 10.56 22.61 29.48
CA LYS A 3 11.77 22.89 28.67
C LYS A 3 12.65 21.65 28.44
N ASN A 4 12.69 20.71 29.39
CA ASN A 4 13.48 19.49 29.25
C ASN A 4 12.74 18.47 28.38
N THR A 5 11.43 18.31 28.59
CA THR A 5 10.60 17.41 27.76
C THR A 5 10.62 17.84 26.29
N ASP A 6 10.50 19.14 26.02
CA ASP A 6 10.62 19.68 24.67
C ASP A 6 11.99 19.34 24.05
N GLN A 7 13.10 19.59 24.76
CA GLN A 7 14.44 19.25 24.27
C GLN A 7 14.60 17.77 23.87
N TYR A 8 14.10 16.83 24.68
CA TYR A 8 14.17 15.40 24.35
C TYR A 8 13.27 15.02 23.18
N VAL A 9 12.07 15.58 23.11
CA VAL A 9 11.13 15.32 22.01
C VAL A 9 11.71 15.83 20.68
N GLN A 10 12.29 17.04 20.67
CA GLN A 10 12.85 17.63 19.44
C GLN A 10 13.99 16.82 18.82
N VAL A 11 14.72 16.01 19.59
CA VAL A 11 15.82 15.16 19.07
C VAL A 11 15.38 13.72 18.81
N CYS A 12 14.16 13.34 19.19
CA CYS A 12 13.63 12.00 18.98
C CYS A 12 13.20 11.82 17.53
N TYR A 13 13.59 10.71 16.90
CA TYR A 13 13.15 10.30 15.55
C TYR A 13 12.30 9.02 15.56
N ASP A 14 12.04 8.46 16.74
CA ASP A 14 11.15 7.31 16.89
C ASP A 14 9.69 7.78 16.95
N SER A 15 9.03 7.78 15.78
CA SER A 15 7.63 8.18 15.68
C SER A 15 6.68 7.21 16.39
N ILE A 16 7.01 5.93 16.52
CA ILE A 16 6.16 4.96 17.24
C ILE A 16 6.19 5.29 18.73
N ALA A 17 7.38 5.51 19.30
CA ALA A 17 7.52 5.90 20.70
C ALA A 17 6.79 7.22 21.01
N LEU A 18 6.94 8.23 20.15
CA LEU A 18 6.22 9.50 20.31
C LEU A 18 4.70 9.31 20.24
N PHE A 19 4.22 8.47 19.33
CA PHE A 19 2.79 8.19 19.20
C PHE A 19 2.23 7.42 20.40
N LEU A 20 3.00 6.47 20.94
CA LEU A 20 2.68 5.81 22.22
C LEU A 20 2.57 6.84 23.35
N CYS A 21 3.52 7.78 23.46
CA CYS A 21 3.45 8.85 24.46
C CYS A 21 2.18 9.70 24.32
N ILE A 22 1.79 10.06 23.09
CA ILE A 22 0.54 10.79 22.82
C ILE A 22 -0.67 10.00 23.34
N HIS A 23 -0.76 8.72 23.03
CA HIS A 23 -1.87 7.86 23.46
C HIS A 23 -1.90 7.66 24.98
N ILE A 24 -0.74 7.56 25.62
CA ILE A 24 -0.61 7.53 27.08
C ILE A 24 -1.16 8.83 27.68
N ILE A 25 -0.80 9.99 27.12
CA ILE A 25 -1.31 11.29 27.59
C ILE A 25 -2.84 11.34 27.47
N HIS A 26 -3.41 10.96 26.33
CA HIS A 26 -4.87 10.89 26.15
C HIS A 26 -5.54 9.98 27.19
N ARG A 27 -4.95 8.82 27.49
CA ARG A 27 -5.48 7.91 28.51
C ARG A 27 -5.41 8.49 29.92
N TYR A 28 -4.36 9.25 30.24
CA TYR A 28 -4.28 9.98 31.50
C TYR A 28 -5.32 11.11 31.60
N GLN A 29 -5.59 11.84 30.52
CA GLN A 29 -6.67 12.84 30.50
C GLN A 29 -8.02 12.21 30.84
N VAL A 30 -8.38 11.10 30.17
CA VAL A 30 -9.63 10.37 30.46
C VAL A 30 -9.69 9.92 31.92
N LEU A 31 -8.58 9.41 32.46
CA LEU A 31 -8.52 8.91 33.83
C LEU A 31 -8.61 10.04 34.88
N MET A 32 -8.01 11.20 34.63
CA MET A 32 -8.08 12.36 35.52
C MET A 32 -9.48 12.98 35.54
N HIS A 33 -10.14 13.08 34.40
CA HIS A 33 -11.55 13.50 34.33
C HIS A 33 -12.47 12.54 35.09
N LYS A 34 -12.26 11.22 34.97
CA LYS A 34 -13.02 10.22 35.75
C LYS A 34 -12.81 10.31 37.26
N ARG A 35 -11.74 10.97 37.72
CA ARG A 35 -11.40 11.14 39.14
C ARG A 35 -11.69 12.55 39.66
N ASP A 36 -12.33 13.40 38.86
CA ASP A 36 -12.60 14.80 39.18
C ASP A 36 -11.35 15.60 39.59
N VAL A 37 -10.23 15.38 38.89
CA VAL A 37 -8.96 16.11 39.10
C VAL A 37 -8.62 16.99 37.88
N PRO A 38 -9.29 18.14 37.68
CA PRO A 38 -9.08 19.00 36.50
C PRO A 38 -7.79 19.84 36.56
N ALA A 39 -7.13 19.91 37.72
CA ALA A 39 -5.97 20.79 37.93
C ALA A 39 -4.78 20.49 36.98
N LEU A 40 -4.74 19.31 36.35
CA LEU A 40 -3.68 18.88 35.44
C LEU A 40 -4.05 19.00 33.96
N ASP A 41 -5.27 19.40 33.59
CA ASP A 41 -5.74 19.41 32.20
C ASP A 41 -4.82 20.24 31.31
N LYS A 42 -4.50 21.46 31.75
CA LYS A 42 -3.58 22.36 31.04
C LYS A 42 -2.17 21.77 30.86
N TYR A 43 -1.72 20.94 31.80
CA TYR A 43 -0.42 20.27 31.68
C TYR A 43 -0.44 19.22 30.57
N TRP A 44 -1.48 18.37 30.53
CA TRP A 44 -1.63 17.35 29.49
C TRP A 44 -1.80 17.96 28.10
N GLU A 45 -2.61 19.01 27.98
CA GLU A 45 -2.76 19.78 26.74
C GLU A 45 -1.41 20.36 26.27
N THR A 46 -0.64 20.91 27.19
CA THR A 46 0.70 21.45 26.89
C THR A 46 1.65 20.36 26.40
N LEU A 47 1.58 19.14 26.95
CA LEU A 47 2.38 18.03 26.44
C LEU A 47 1.93 17.62 25.04
N LEU A 48 0.62 17.49 24.79
CA LEU A 48 0.12 17.18 23.45
C LEU A 48 0.59 18.21 22.41
N GLN A 49 0.63 19.51 22.76
CA GLN A 49 1.16 20.57 21.90
C GLN A 49 2.66 20.44 21.57
N ILE A 50 3.43 19.68 22.37
CA ILE A 50 4.85 19.41 22.11
C ILE A 50 5.01 18.15 21.27
N PHE A 51 4.31 17.07 21.64
CA PHE A 51 4.49 15.77 20.99
C PHE A 51 3.90 15.72 19.57
N TRP A 52 2.72 16.31 19.35
CA TRP A 52 2.04 16.22 18.06
C TRP A 52 2.82 16.85 16.91
N PRO A 53 3.30 18.11 17.00
CA PRO A 53 4.08 18.72 15.92
C PRO A 53 5.33 17.91 15.57
N ARG A 54 5.99 17.33 16.59
CA ARG A 54 7.18 16.50 16.37
C ARG A 54 6.84 15.18 15.67
N PHE A 55 5.78 14.50 16.10
CA PHE A 55 5.31 13.28 15.46
C PHE A 55 4.95 13.54 13.98
N GLU A 56 4.19 14.59 13.70
CA GLU A 56 3.83 14.98 12.34
C GLU A 56 5.06 15.24 11.48
N TYR A 57 6.02 15.99 12.02
CA TYR A 57 7.26 16.31 11.33
C TYR A 57 8.04 15.06 10.92
N ILE A 58 8.15 14.06 11.82
CA ILE A 58 8.86 12.81 11.49
C ILE A 58 8.11 12.03 10.41
N LEU A 59 6.78 11.97 10.47
CA LEU A 59 5.98 11.32 9.44
C LEU A 59 6.12 12.03 8.08
N GLN A 60 6.14 13.37 8.07
CA GLN A 60 6.42 14.15 6.87
C GLN A 60 7.82 13.86 6.31
N LEU A 61 8.85 13.80 7.16
CA LEU A 61 10.19 13.41 6.74
C LEU A 61 10.22 12.00 6.15
N ASN A 62 9.47 11.04 6.72
CA ASN A 62 9.39 9.69 6.18
C ASN A 62 8.72 9.69 4.79
N ILE A 63 7.66 10.47 4.61
CA ILE A 63 6.97 10.65 3.31
C ILE A 63 7.94 11.23 2.28
N GLU A 64 8.62 12.33 2.61
CA GLU A 64 9.61 12.98 1.75
C GLU A 64 10.78 12.04 1.41
N SER A 65 11.29 11.30 2.41
CA SER A 65 12.37 10.35 2.21
C SER A 65 12.02 9.24 1.23
N ILE A 66 10.76 8.79 1.18
CA ILE A 66 10.32 7.77 0.23
C ILE A 66 10.11 8.38 -1.16
N ARG A 67 9.53 9.59 -1.22
CA ARG A 67 9.36 10.35 -2.46
C ARG A 67 10.70 10.57 -3.16
N ASP A 68 11.69 11.10 -2.44
CA ASP A 68 13.00 11.48 -2.97
C ASP A 68 13.98 10.30 -3.03
N CYS A 69 13.54 9.12 -2.62
CA CYS A 69 14.33 7.90 -2.71
C CYS A 69 14.65 7.58 -4.17
N ASP A 70 15.92 7.33 -4.45
CA ASP A 70 16.42 6.98 -5.78
C ASP A 70 16.48 5.45 -5.92
N PRO A 71 15.68 4.84 -6.81
CA PRO A 71 15.68 3.40 -7.06
C PRO A 71 17.05 2.82 -7.43
N GLN A 72 17.89 3.58 -8.11
CA GLN A 72 19.19 3.11 -8.60
C GLN A 72 20.21 2.88 -7.48
N LYS A 73 19.97 3.47 -6.30
CA LYS A 73 20.82 3.24 -5.12
C LYS A 73 20.65 1.84 -4.52
N PHE A 74 19.65 1.07 -4.96
CA PHE A 74 19.43 -0.29 -4.51
C PHE A 74 20.12 -1.26 -5.47
N THR A 75 21.39 -1.60 -5.20
CA THR A 75 22.20 -2.45 -6.08
C THR A 75 21.81 -3.93 -6.10
N ASN A 76 20.93 -4.37 -5.19
CA ASN A 76 20.44 -5.75 -5.07
C ASN A 76 18.93 -5.74 -4.82
N ILE A 77 18.15 -5.31 -5.81
CA ILE A 77 16.69 -5.27 -5.69
C ILE A 77 16.16 -6.71 -5.69
N ASP A 78 15.66 -7.16 -4.53
CA ASP A 78 14.95 -8.42 -4.39
C ASP A 78 13.46 -8.22 -4.73
N LYS A 79 12.81 -9.27 -5.21
CA LYS A 79 11.37 -9.30 -5.54
C LYS A 79 10.48 -9.35 -4.31
N ARG A 80 11.07 -9.49 -3.11
CA ARG A 80 10.34 -9.62 -1.85
C ARG A 80 9.61 -8.33 -1.47
N PRO A 81 8.49 -8.45 -0.75
CA PRO A 81 7.75 -7.29 -0.26
C PRO A 81 8.62 -6.40 0.63
N HIS A 82 8.40 -5.09 0.56
CA HIS A 82 9.06 -4.15 1.46
C HIS A 82 8.41 -4.13 2.87
N TYR A 83 8.80 -5.09 3.72
CA TYR A 83 8.35 -5.29 5.13
C TYR A 83 8.33 -4.05 6.02
N ARG A 84 9.25 -3.10 5.81
CA ARG A 84 9.37 -1.93 6.68
C ARG A 84 8.15 -1.00 6.66
N TYR A 85 7.50 -0.80 5.51
CA TYR A 85 6.28 0.02 5.45
C TYR A 85 5.13 -0.66 6.18
N ALA A 86 4.91 -1.95 5.90
CA ALA A 86 3.82 -2.72 6.49
C ALA A 86 3.88 -2.74 8.01
N GLU A 87 5.02 -3.15 8.58
CA GLU A 87 5.21 -3.24 10.03
C GLU A 87 5.03 -1.87 10.70
N PHE A 88 5.66 -0.84 10.15
CA PHE A 88 5.55 0.53 10.68
C PHE A 88 4.10 1.00 10.70
N SER A 89 3.44 0.85 9.57
CA SER A 89 2.14 1.45 9.34
C SER A 89 1.06 0.62 10.09
N ALA A 90 1.22 -0.71 10.22
CA ALA A 90 0.39 -1.55 11.09
C ALA A 90 0.53 -1.19 12.57
N ALA A 91 1.76 -0.93 13.04
CA ALA A 91 1.99 -0.48 14.41
C ALA A 91 1.28 0.86 14.70
N ILE A 92 1.38 1.84 13.79
CA ILE A 92 0.67 3.12 13.95
C ILE A 92 -0.85 2.92 13.98
N VAL A 93 -1.41 2.10 13.09
CA VAL A 93 -2.86 1.89 13.10
C VAL A 93 -3.33 1.17 14.37
N GLY A 94 -2.63 0.11 14.80
CA GLY A 94 -2.96 -0.60 16.03
C GLY A 94 -2.95 0.30 17.27
N ILE A 95 -2.03 1.27 17.34
CA ILE A 95 -2.03 2.28 18.42
C ILE A 95 -3.21 3.24 18.28
N ASN A 96 -3.51 3.68 17.05
CA ASN A 96 -4.55 4.68 16.73
C ASN A 96 -5.98 4.19 17.03
N GLU A 97 -6.23 2.87 17.13
CA GLU A 97 -7.57 2.33 17.41
C GLU A 97 -8.21 2.87 18.69
N ASN A 98 -7.40 3.13 19.72
CA ASN A 98 -7.89 3.55 21.03
C ASN A 98 -8.33 5.02 21.07
N PHE A 99 -7.66 5.87 20.27
CA PHE A 99 -7.93 7.31 20.18
C PHE A 99 -7.75 7.75 18.72
N PRO A 100 -8.75 7.46 17.86
CA PRO A 100 -8.61 7.70 16.42
C PRO A 100 -8.37 9.17 16.09
N SER A 101 -7.38 9.43 15.23
CA SER A 101 -7.08 10.77 14.74
C SER A 101 -7.14 10.85 13.22
N GLU A 102 -8.01 11.71 12.68
CA GLU A 102 -8.08 12.01 11.24
C GLU A 102 -6.74 12.51 10.69
N ARG A 103 -5.99 13.26 11.50
CA ARG A 103 -4.65 13.74 11.13
C ARG A 103 -3.72 12.57 10.85
N VAL A 104 -3.72 11.55 11.70
CA VAL A 104 -2.90 10.34 11.51
C VAL A 104 -3.36 9.60 10.26
N ALA A 105 -4.67 9.48 10.04
CA ALA A 105 -5.23 8.86 8.83
C ALA A 105 -4.74 9.56 7.56
N ARG A 106 -4.74 10.90 7.52
CA ARG A 106 -4.22 11.68 6.37
C ARG A 106 -2.72 11.46 6.14
N LEU A 107 -1.91 11.42 7.20
CA LEU A 107 -0.47 11.18 7.08
C LEU A 107 -0.18 9.76 6.56
N LEU A 108 -0.90 8.76 7.06
CA LEU A 108 -0.75 7.37 6.59
C LEU A 108 -1.20 7.22 5.14
N ALA A 109 -2.28 7.88 4.72
CA ALA A 109 -2.72 7.88 3.33
C ALA A 109 -1.68 8.54 2.41
N ALA A 110 -1.09 9.67 2.82
CA ALA A 110 -0.01 10.32 2.06
C ALA A 110 1.23 9.42 1.95
N LEU A 111 1.61 8.75 3.05
CA LEU A 111 2.72 7.79 3.05
C LEU A 111 2.46 6.61 2.12
N GLN A 112 1.23 6.08 2.11
CA GLN A 112 0.83 4.99 1.23
C GLN A 112 0.99 5.36 -0.25
N VAL A 113 0.56 6.56 -0.64
CA VAL A 113 0.70 7.05 -2.02
C VAL A 113 2.17 7.13 -2.44
N GLU A 114 3.04 7.67 -1.58
CA GLU A 114 4.47 7.74 -1.90
C GLU A 114 5.12 6.35 -1.98
N VAL A 115 4.70 5.40 -1.14
CA VAL A 115 5.16 4.01 -1.21
C VAL A 115 4.72 3.35 -2.51
N GLU A 116 3.47 3.56 -2.94
CA GLU A 116 2.96 3.05 -4.21
C GLU A 116 3.77 3.60 -5.41
N ASN A 117 3.99 4.92 -5.44
CA ASN A 117 4.81 5.57 -6.46
C ASN A 117 6.25 5.06 -6.45
N PHE A 118 6.81 4.81 -5.26
CA PHE A 118 8.14 4.22 -5.11
C PHE A 118 8.20 2.78 -5.65
N ILE A 119 7.20 1.94 -5.36
CA ILE A 119 7.11 0.57 -5.89
C ILE A 119 7.08 0.58 -7.42
N LEU A 120 6.32 1.48 -8.05
CA LEU A 120 6.28 1.60 -9.50
C LEU A 120 7.64 1.99 -10.10
N ARG A 121 8.32 2.98 -9.49
CA ARG A 121 9.66 3.40 -9.92
C ARG A 121 10.69 2.28 -9.73
N MET A 122 10.63 1.56 -8.61
CA MET A 122 11.50 0.40 -8.33
C MET A 122 11.26 -0.75 -9.30
N ALA A 123 10.00 -1.03 -9.64
CA ALA A 123 9.67 -2.07 -10.60
C ALA A 123 10.29 -1.80 -11.98
N ALA A 124 10.34 -0.54 -12.40
CA ALA A 124 10.91 -0.14 -13.69
C ALA A 124 12.43 -0.37 -13.80
N GLU A 125 13.14 -0.57 -12.68
CA GLU A 125 14.58 -0.87 -12.68
C GLU A 125 14.88 -2.34 -13.01
N PHE A 126 13.88 -3.24 -12.94
CA PHE A 126 14.11 -4.63 -13.35
C PHE A 126 14.14 -4.74 -14.89
N PRO A 127 15.13 -5.45 -15.46
CA PRO A 127 15.29 -5.55 -16.91
C PRO A 127 14.18 -6.37 -17.58
N ASP A 128 13.69 -7.42 -16.92
CA ASP A 128 12.68 -8.33 -17.44
C ASP A 128 11.28 -7.88 -17.01
N HIS A 129 10.35 -7.70 -17.96
CA HIS A 129 8.95 -7.32 -17.68
C HIS A 129 8.27 -8.25 -16.66
N LYS A 130 8.50 -9.55 -16.82
CA LYS A 130 8.06 -10.59 -15.86
C LYS A 130 8.50 -10.28 -14.43
N ASP A 131 9.71 -9.80 -14.24
CA ASP A 131 10.27 -9.51 -12.92
C ASP A 131 9.70 -8.21 -12.33
N GLN A 132 9.40 -7.22 -13.19
CA GLN A 132 8.63 -6.03 -12.82
C GLN A 132 7.26 -6.42 -12.26
N LEU A 133 6.55 -7.32 -12.96
CA LEU A 133 5.22 -7.80 -12.56
C LEU A 133 5.26 -8.58 -11.25
N ILE A 134 6.22 -9.50 -11.07
CA ILE A 134 6.37 -10.23 -9.81
C ILE A 134 6.61 -9.27 -8.65
N PHE A 135 7.49 -8.27 -8.82
CA PHE A 135 7.78 -7.29 -7.79
C PHE A 135 6.52 -6.48 -7.42
N GLN A 136 5.75 -6.02 -8.41
CA GLN A 136 4.50 -5.29 -8.17
C GLN A 136 3.46 -6.15 -7.47
N ILE A 137 3.24 -7.40 -7.92
CA ILE A 137 2.28 -8.34 -7.30
C ILE A 137 2.63 -8.56 -5.83
N ASN A 138 3.89 -8.87 -5.53
CA ASN A 138 4.33 -9.14 -4.16
C ASN A 138 4.15 -7.93 -3.25
N ASN A 139 4.44 -6.72 -3.74
CA ASN A 139 4.28 -5.51 -2.93
C ASN A 139 2.81 -5.09 -2.79
N TYR A 140 1.98 -5.25 -3.83
CA TYR A 140 0.55 -4.95 -3.75
C TYR A 140 -0.21 -5.92 -2.86
N ASP A 141 0.08 -7.22 -2.93
CA ASP A 141 -0.50 -8.23 -2.02
C ASP A 141 -0.22 -7.86 -0.56
N MET A 142 1.03 -7.52 -0.26
CA MET A 142 1.45 -7.10 1.05
C MET A 142 0.76 -5.81 1.52
N MET A 143 0.70 -4.78 0.67
CA MET A 143 0.00 -3.53 1.00
C MET A 143 -1.49 -3.76 1.22
N LEU A 144 -2.12 -4.63 0.42
CA LEU A 144 -3.52 -4.99 0.56
C LEU A 144 -3.78 -5.70 1.89
N ASN A 145 -2.95 -6.69 2.26
CA ASN A 145 -3.07 -7.39 3.54
C ASN A 145 -3.03 -6.40 4.72
N VAL A 146 -2.09 -5.45 4.66
CA VAL A 146 -1.95 -4.39 5.67
C VAL A 146 -3.15 -3.44 5.68
N LEU A 147 -3.76 -3.14 4.54
CA LEU A 147 -4.97 -2.29 4.47
C LEU A 147 -6.18 -3.00 5.05
N LEU A 148 -6.37 -4.28 4.72
CA LEU A 148 -7.47 -5.11 5.21
C LEU A 148 -7.42 -5.28 6.73
N GLU A 149 -6.23 -5.34 7.34
CA GLU A 149 -6.07 -5.38 8.80
C GLU A 149 -6.55 -4.07 9.48
N ARG A 150 -6.57 -2.93 8.77
CA ARG A 150 -6.87 -1.61 9.34
C ARG A 150 -8.31 -1.18 9.16
N THR A 151 -8.94 -1.65 8.09
CA THR A 151 -10.30 -1.28 7.73
C THR A 151 -11.24 -2.39 8.16
N LYS A 152 -12.28 -2.06 8.93
CA LYS A 152 -13.39 -2.98 9.19
C LYS A 152 -14.20 -3.14 7.90
N GLU A 153 -13.75 -4.06 7.05
CA GLU A 153 -14.35 -4.53 5.78
C GLU A 153 -14.47 -3.49 4.64
N ASP A 154 -14.12 -3.94 3.42
CA ASP A 154 -14.37 -3.36 2.08
C ASP A 154 -14.46 -1.83 1.97
N SER A 155 -13.36 -1.16 2.31
CA SER A 155 -13.18 0.25 1.94
C SER A 155 -12.97 0.38 0.42
N ARG A 156 -13.41 1.51 -0.16
CA ARG A 156 -13.17 1.84 -1.57
C ARG A 156 -11.67 1.80 -1.92
N GLU A 157 -10.81 2.19 -0.97
CA GLU A 157 -9.36 2.10 -1.12
C GLU A 157 -8.88 0.65 -1.21
N SER A 158 -9.43 -0.26 -0.40
CA SER A 158 -9.09 -1.68 -0.46
C SER A 158 -9.58 -2.36 -1.74
N GLU A 159 -10.76 -1.98 -2.25
CA GLU A 159 -11.25 -2.46 -3.55
C GLU A 159 -10.36 -1.99 -4.70
N SER A 160 -9.97 -0.72 -4.71
CA SER A 160 -9.04 -0.20 -5.72
C SER A 160 -7.70 -0.92 -5.71
N PHE A 161 -7.17 -1.28 -4.54
CA PHE A 161 -5.93 -2.07 -4.43
C PHE A 161 -6.11 -3.52 -4.88
N LYS A 162 -7.26 -4.15 -4.57
CA LYS A 162 -7.61 -5.48 -5.10
C LYS A 162 -7.64 -5.48 -6.63
N ASP A 163 -8.22 -4.45 -7.25
CA ASP A 163 -8.28 -4.33 -8.71
C ASP A 163 -6.89 -4.17 -9.33
N LEU A 164 -6.03 -3.33 -8.74
CA LEU A 164 -4.64 -3.16 -9.19
C LEU A 164 -3.84 -4.47 -9.09
N LEU A 165 -3.97 -5.19 -7.97
CA LEU A 165 -3.33 -6.49 -7.78
C LEU A 165 -3.81 -7.51 -8.83
N ASN A 166 -5.13 -7.63 -9.01
CA ASN A 166 -5.72 -8.54 -9.98
C ASN A 166 -5.29 -8.23 -11.41
N ALA A 167 -5.23 -6.94 -11.79
CA ALA A 167 -4.75 -6.53 -13.11
C ALA A 167 -3.31 -7.00 -13.35
N ARG A 168 -2.40 -6.84 -12.36
CA ARG A 168 -1.01 -7.30 -12.48
C ARG A 168 -0.88 -8.82 -12.51
N ILE A 169 -1.71 -9.54 -11.74
CA ILE A 169 -1.75 -11.01 -11.81
C ILE A 169 -2.17 -11.47 -13.20
N LEU A 170 -3.21 -10.89 -13.78
CA LEU A 170 -3.68 -11.26 -15.12
C LEU A 170 -2.63 -10.96 -16.20
N GLU A 171 -1.98 -9.81 -16.11
CA GLU A 171 -0.88 -9.44 -17.02
C GLU A 171 0.30 -10.42 -16.90
N TYR A 172 0.66 -10.82 -15.68
CA TYR A 172 1.70 -11.83 -15.44
C TYR A 172 1.32 -13.20 -16.01
N VAL A 173 0.08 -13.63 -15.82
CA VAL A 173 -0.41 -14.89 -16.39
C VAL A 173 -0.31 -14.87 -17.91
N GLU A 174 -0.69 -13.76 -18.55
CA GLU A 174 -0.57 -13.61 -20.00
C GLU A 174 0.88 -13.64 -20.47
N GLU A 175 1.79 -12.93 -19.80
CA GLU A 175 3.23 -12.92 -20.10
C GLU A 175 3.84 -14.34 -20.04
N ILE A 176 3.45 -15.14 -19.03
CA ILE A 176 3.96 -16.51 -18.86
C ILE A 176 3.37 -17.49 -19.87
N LEU A 177 2.08 -17.35 -20.22
CA LEU A 177 1.40 -18.28 -21.11
C LEU A 177 1.62 -17.98 -22.58
N SER A 178 1.85 -16.72 -22.96
CA SER A 178 1.98 -16.27 -24.36
C SER A 178 2.99 -17.08 -25.19
N PRO A 179 4.20 -17.43 -24.69
CA PRO A 179 5.15 -18.24 -25.45
C PRO A 179 4.65 -19.65 -25.81
N TYR A 180 3.73 -20.22 -25.03
CA TYR A 180 3.25 -21.60 -25.19
C TYR A 180 1.86 -21.66 -25.81
N PHE A 181 1.01 -20.68 -25.51
CA PHE A 181 -0.42 -20.68 -25.82
C PHE A 181 -0.90 -19.40 -26.51
N GLY A 182 -0.01 -18.50 -26.93
CA GLY A 182 -0.37 -17.19 -27.48
C GLY A 182 -1.35 -17.25 -28.66
N GLY A 183 -1.23 -18.26 -29.53
CA GLY A 183 -2.18 -18.50 -30.62
C GLY A 183 -3.60 -18.83 -30.13
N MET A 184 -3.71 -19.68 -29.09
CA MET A 184 -4.98 -20.03 -28.48
C MET A 184 -5.58 -18.85 -27.70
N MET A 185 -4.75 -18.10 -26.99
CA MET A 185 -5.19 -16.89 -26.28
C MET A 185 -5.74 -15.84 -27.24
N THR A 186 -5.07 -15.61 -28.37
CA THR A 186 -5.53 -14.68 -29.42
C THR A 186 -6.86 -15.14 -30.01
N PHE A 187 -6.99 -16.43 -30.30
CA PHE A 187 -8.23 -17.01 -30.80
C PHE A 187 -9.40 -16.82 -29.83
N VAL A 188 -9.22 -17.11 -28.55
CA VAL A 188 -10.26 -16.92 -27.53
C VAL A 188 -10.67 -15.45 -27.45
N LYS A 189 -9.72 -14.52 -27.42
CA LYS A 189 -9.99 -13.07 -27.40
C LYS A 189 -10.76 -12.57 -28.64
N GLU A 190 -10.52 -13.17 -29.80
CA GLU A 190 -11.30 -12.86 -31.01
C GLU A 190 -12.73 -13.41 -30.91
N CYS A 191 -12.89 -14.66 -30.47
CA CYS A 191 -14.20 -15.28 -30.26
C CYS A 191 -15.05 -14.47 -29.25
N GLU A 192 -14.46 -14.02 -28.14
CA GLU A 192 -15.13 -13.17 -27.15
C GLU A 192 -15.66 -11.88 -27.79
N LYS A 193 -14.86 -11.20 -28.62
CA LYS A 193 -15.30 -9.99 -29.35
C LYS A 193 -16.47 -10.26 -30.28
N TYR A 194 -16.50 -11.39 -30.97
CA TYR A 194 -17.62 -11.75 -31.84
C TYR A 194 -18.89 -12.09 -31.04
N LEU A 195 -18.74 -12.73 -29.87
CA LEU A 195 -19.85 -13.00 -28.94
C LEU A 195 -20.44 -11.71 -28.38
N GLU A 196 -19.61 -10.77 -27.93
CA GLU A 196 -20.05 -9.45 -27.43
C GLU A 196 -20.78 -8.64 -28.50
N ARG A 197 -20.40 -8.78 -29.77
CA ARG A 197 -21.04 -8.10 -30.91
C ARG A 197 -22.28 -8.84 -31.45
N GLY A 198 -22.65 -9.98 -30.88
CA GLY A 198 -23.75 -10.82 -31.36
C GLY A 198 -23.52 -11.44 -32.74
N GLN A 199 -22.25 -11.53 -33.19
CA GLN A 199 -21.86 -11.99 -34.53
C GLN A 199 -21.51 -13.49 -34.54
N MET A 200 -22.42 -14.34 -34.04
CA MET A 200 -22.19 -15.79 -33.93
C MET A 200 -21.95 -16.52 -35.26
N GLU A 201 -22.47 -15.98 -36.37
CA GLU A 201 -22.28 -16.58 -37.70
C GLU A 201 -20.84 -16.45 -38.21
N ASN A 202 -20.16 -15.34 -37.94
CA ASN A 202 -18.75 -15.12 -38.31
C ASN A 202 -17.80 -16.03 -37.50
N LEU A 203 -18.18 -16.36 -36.27
CA LEU A 203 -17.47 -17.24 -35.34
C LEU A 203 -17.36 -18.67 -35.89
N LYS A 204 -18.43 -19.18 -36.53
CA LYS A 204 -18.44 -20.52 -37.16
C LYS A 204 -17.52 -20.57 -38.39
N THR A 205 -17.43 -19.48 -39.14
CA THR A 205 -16.59 -19.39 -40.34
C THR A 205 -15.11 -19.32 -39.99
N GLU A 206 -14.72 -18.55 -38.98
CA GLU A 206 -13.32 -18.46 -38.51
C GLU A 206 -12.86 -19.71 -37.75
N ALA A 207 -13.71 -20.32 -36.91
CA ALA A 207 -13.37 -21.55 -36.20
C ALA A 207 -13.07 -22.70 -37.17
N GLY A 208 -13.80 -22.80 -38.28
CA GLY A 208 -13.53 -23.79 -39.33
C GLY A 208 -12.17 -23.61 -40.03
N ILE A 209 -11.65 -22.38 -40.11
CA ILE A 209 -10.37 -22.05 -40.75
C ILE A 209 -9.20 -22.28 -39.78
N LYS A 210 -9.33 -21.85 -38.52
CA LYS A 210 -8.24 -21.95 -37.53
C LYS A 210 -8.07 -23.35 -36.93
N THR A 211 -9.13 -24.16 -36.85
CA THR A 211 -9.03 -25.57 -36.41
C THR A 211 -8.15 -26.40 -37.36
N ASN A 212 -8.17 -26.09 -38.67
CA ASN A 212 -7.27 -26.70 -39.65
C ASN A 212 -5.80 -26.27 -39.46
N LEU A 213 -5.53 -25.04 -39.01
CA LEU A 213 -4.17 -24.55 -38.75
C LEU A 213 -3.56 -25.14 -37.48
N ILE A 214 -4.37 -25.35 -36.43
CA ILE A 214 -3.91 -25.97 -35.17
C ILE A 214 -3.53 -27.45 -35.40
N PHE A 215 -4.24 -28.16 -36.28
CA PHE A 215 -3.89 -29.54 -36.66
C PHE A 215 -2.69 -29.66 -37.62
N ILE A 216 -2.22 -28.57 -38.22
CA ILE A 216 -1.03 -28.57 -39.10
C ILE A 216 0.27 -28.30 -38.31
N LEU A 217 0.18 -27.83 -37.07
CA LEU A 217 1.31 -27.45 -36.22
C LEU A 217 1.59 -28.44 -35.05
N ILE A 218 0.91 -29.59 -35.02
CA ILE A 218 1.22 -30.75 -34.15
C ILE A 218 1.73 -31.87 -35.04
#